data_AF-A0A7C7KJ30-F1
#
_entry.id   AF-A0A7C7KJ30-F1
#
_cell.length_a   1.000
_cell.length_b   1.000
_cell.length_c   1.000
_cell.angle_alpha   90.00
_cell.angle_beta   90.00
_cell.angle_gamma   90.00
#
_symmetry.space_group_name_H-M   'P 1'
#
loop_
_entity.id
_entity.type
_entity.pdbx_description
1 polymer ?
#
loop_
_entity_poly.entity_id
_entity_poly.type
_entity_poly.pdbx_seq_one_letter_code
_entity_poly.pdbx_strand_id
1 'polypeptide(L)' 'GYDPVYGARPLKRVIQRELQNPLASMILEGKIGDGDTVSVSAGAEGLAINGEMVAAA' A
#
# COMPACT_ATOMS: atom_id res chain seq x y z
N GLY A 1 2.15 9.86 -7.21
CA GLY A 1 3.39 9.21 -7.69
C GLY A 1 3.86 9.71 -9.05
N TYR A 2 3.20 10.72 -9.64
CA TYR A 2 3.61 11.35 -10.88
C TYR A 2 3.84 12.83 -10.60
N ASP A 3 4.90 13.38 -11.19
CA ASP A 3 5.19 14.80 -11.16
C ASP A 3 5.44 15.24 -12.62
N PRO A 4 4.85 16.35 -13.10
CA PRO A 4 5.02 16.79 -14.48
C PRO A 4 6.48 17.03 -14.91
N VAL A 5 7.33 17.44 -13.97
CA VAL A 5 8.77 17.71 -14.19
C VAL A 5 9.58 16.42 -14.08
N TYR A 6 9.23 15.52 -13.15
CA TYR A 6 10.02 14.32 -12.85
C TYR A 6 9.43 13.00 -13.41
N GLY A 7 8.29 13.05 -14.09
CA GLY A 7 7.57 11.89 -14.60
C GLY A 7 7.14 10.92 -13.49
N ALA A 8 7.16 9.62 -13.78
CA ALA A 8 6.81 8.57 -12.83
C ALA A 8 7.94 8.23 -11.82
N ARG A 9 9.06 8.97 -11.81
CA ARG A 9 10.15 8.73 -10.85
C ARG A 9 9.70 8.67 -9.38
N PRO A 10 8.75 9.50 -8.91
CA PRO A 10 8.25 9.41 -7.54
C PRO A 10 7.38 8.17 -7.27
N LEU A 11 6.93 7.46 -8.30
CA LEU A 11 5.93 6.40 -8.19
C LEU A 11 6.40 5.25 -7.31
N LYS A 12 7.67 4.84 -7.45
CA LYS A 12 8.28 3.81 -6.61
C LYS A 12 8.14 4.13 -5.12
N ARG A 13 8.44 5.37 -4.73
CA ARG A 13 8.37 5.81 -3.32
C ARG A 13 6.94 5.84 -2.81
N VAL A 14 5.99 6.24 -3.65
CA VAL A 14 4.56 6.22 -3.28
C VAL A 14 4.07 4.79 -3.09
N ILE A 15 4.38 3.86 -4.01
CA ILE A 15 4.01 2.45 -3.85
C ILE A 15 4.63 1.86 -2.57
N GLN A 16 5.89 2.18 -2.30
CA GLN A 16 6.56 1.70 -1.08
C GLN A 16 5.84 2.20 0.18
N ARG A 17 5.56 3.51 0.26
CA ARG A 17 4.97 4.11 1.46
C ARG A 17 3.50 3.73 1.66
N GLU A 18 2.71 3.78 0.59
CA GLU A 18 1.25 3.61 0.68
C GLU A 18 0.81 2.15 0.67
N LEU A 19 1.63 1.24 0.15
CA LEU A 19 1.26 -0.18 0.00
C LEU A 19 2.25 -1.12 0.67
N GLN A 20 3.55 -1.04 0.34
CA GLN A 20 4.51 -2.03 0.86
C GLN A 20 4.73 -1.91 2.37
N ASN A 21 4.81 -0.69 2.90
CA ASN A 21 5.02 -0.49 4.34
C ASN A 21 3.83 -1.02 5.17
N PRO A 22 2.55 -0.68 4.87
CA PRO A 22 1.42 -1.27 5.58
C PRO A 22 1.33 -2.79 5.45
N LEU A 23 1.61 -3.35 4.27
CA LEU A 23 1.66 -4.80 4.07
C LEU A 23 2.72 -5.45 4.97
N ALA A 24 3.91 -4.87 5.05
CA ALA A 24 4.96 -5.38 5.93
C ALA A 24 4.52 -5.38 7.40
N SER A 25 3.87 -4.32 7.87
CA SER A 25 3.29 -4.27 9.22
C SER A 25 2.25 -5.37 9.45
N MET A 26 1.32 -5.57 8.53
CA MET A 26 0.29 -6.61 8.63
C MET A 26 0.87 -8.03 8.64
N ILE A 27 1.94 -8.28 7.88
CA ILE A 27 2.67 -9.55 7.90
C ILE A 27 3.33 -9.76 9.28
N LEU A 28 4.01 -8.73 9.81
CA LEU A 28 4.66 -8.80 11.12
C LEU A 28 3.66 -8.97 12.28
N GLU A 29 2.45 -8.41 12.14
CA GLU A 29 1.32 -8.61 13.05
C GLU A 29 0.68 -10.00 12.93
N GLY A 30 1.06 -10.80 11.92
CA GLY A 30 0.48 -12.12 11.66
C GLY A 30 -0.91 -12.08 11.02
N LYS A 31 -1.36 -10.93 10.53
CA LYS A 31 -2.64 -10.77 9.81
C LYS A 31 -2.60 -11.33 8.38
N ILE A 32 -1.41 -11.41 7.78
CA ILE A 32 -1.17 -11.93 6.44
C ILE A 32 -0.04 -12.96 6.54
N GLY A 33 -0.30 -14.16 6.03
CA GLY A 33 0.65 -15.27 6.01
C GLY A 33 1.18 -15.61 4.62
N ASP A 34 2.15 -16.52 4.60
CA ASP A 34 2.70 -17.03 3.35
C ASP A 34 1.64 -17.76 2.53
N GLY A 35 1.55 -17.43 1.25
CA GLY A 35 0.58 -18.02 0.32
C GLY A 35 -0.80 -17.34 0.31
N ASP A 36 -1.03 -16.36 1.19
CA ASP A 36 -2.28 -15.60 1.18
C ASP A 36 -2.42 -14.73 -0.08
N THR A 37 -3.64 -14.68 -0.59
CA THR A 37 -4.01 -13.72 -1.64
C THR A 37 -4.57 -12.46 -0.98
N VAL A 38 -3.89 -11.34 -1.19
CA VAL A 38 -4.28 -10.05 -0.61
C VAL A 38 -5.08 -9.24 -1.63
N SER A 39 -6.26 -8.79 -1.23
CA SER A 39 -7.08 -7.88 -2.05
C SER A 39 -6.74 -6.43 -1.70
N VAL A 40 -6.45 -5.62 -2.72
CA VAL A 40 -6.18 -4.19 -2.56
C VAL A 40 -7.23 -3.41 -3.34
N SER A 41 -7.88 -2.48 -2.67
CA SER A 41 -8.85 -1.57 -3.28
C SER A 41 -8.52 -0.12 -2.95
N ALA A 42 -9.01 0.81 -3.77
CA ALA A 42 -8.86 2.24 -3.55
C ALA A 42 -10.23 2.84 -3.19
N GLY A 43 -10.26 3.60 -2.09
CA GLY A 43 -11.40 4.38 -1.64
C GLY A 43 -11.08 5.88 -1.60
N ALA A 44 -12.06 6.69 -1.17
CA ALA A 44 -11.90 8.14 -1.09
C ALA A 44 -10.79 8.58 -0.12
N GLU A 45 -10.53 7.77 0.92
CA GLU A 45 -9.57 8.08 1.98
C GLU A 45 -8.20 7.43 1.80
N GLY A 46 -8.02 6.60 0.77
CA GLY A 46 -6.76 5.90 0.53
C GLY A 46 -6.93 4.47 0.04
N LEU A 47 -5.94 3.63 0.32
CA LEU A 47 -5.98 2.21 -0.01
C LEU A 47 -6.62 1.41 1.14
N ALA A 48 -7.30 0.32 0.79
CA ALA A 48 -7.76 -0.69 1.73
C ALA A 48 -7.17 -2.05 1.36
N ILE A 49 -6.67 -2.77 2.36
CA ILE A 49 -6.04 -4.07 2.23
C ILE A 49 -6.93 -5.09 2.94
N ASN A 50 -7.45 -6.07 2.21
CA ASN A 50 -8.47 -7.02 2.70
C ASN A 50 -9.69 -6.33 3.35
N GLY A 51 -10.03 -5.11 2.89
CA GLY A 51 -11.11 -4.30 3.44
C GLY A 51 -10.75 -3.46 4.67
N GLU A 52 -9.53 -3.61 5.22
CA GLU A 52 -9.01 -2.75 6.29
C GLU A 52 -8.37 -1.50 5.67
N MET A 53 -8.87 -0.31 6.03
CA MET A 53 -8.29 0.96 5.58
C MET A 53 -6.87 1.11 6.13
N VAL A 54 -5.91 1.36 5.24
CA VAL A 54 -4.53 1.64 5.65
C VAL A 54 -4.28 3.14 5.64
N ALA A 55 -3.82 3.66 6.77
CA ALA A 55 -3.41 5.05 6.86
C ALA A 55 -2.15 5.26 6.02
N ALA A 56 -2.13 6.33 5.24
CA ALA A 56 -0.93 6.81 4.58
C ALA A 56 0.11 7.17 5.67
N ALA A 57 1.22 6.45 5.71
CA ALA A 57 2.33 6.69 6.63
C ALA A 57 3.11 7.99 6.30
#